data_AF-A0A7X1IQC9-F1
#
_entry.id   AF-A0A7X1IQC9-F1
#
_cell.length_a   1.000
_cell.length_b   1.000
_cell.length_c   1.000
_cell.angle_alpha   90.00
_cell.angle_beta   90.00
_cell.angle_gamma   90.00
#
_symmetry.space_group_name_H-M   'P 1'
#
loop_
_entity.id
_entity.type
_entity.pdbx_description
1 polymer ?
#
loop_
_entity_poly.entity_id
_entity_poly.type
_entity_poly.pdbx_seq_one_letter_code
_entity_poly.pdbx_strand_id
1 'polypeptide(L)'
;MTTPTPNRALGQGVASLIPAPAEPLSAAARARAALAAVQTASIPIVVLDGVAALLEELEHSTEDEEIRDAARDATAYLRRAAS
;
A
#
# COMPACT_ATOMS: atom_id res chain seq x y z
N MET A 1 39.92 39.72 -11.96
CA MET A 1 39.40 38.49 -11.35
C MET A 1 37.97 38.29 -11.83
N THR A 2 37.73 37.36 -12.73
CA THR A 2 36.39 37.06 -13.29
C THR A 2 35.88 35.77 -12.66
N THR A 3 34.80 35.86 -11.90
CA THR A 3 34.07 34.71 -11.36
C THR A 3 33.31 33.99 -12.48
N PRO A 4 33.34 32.65 -12.59
CA PRO A 4 32.62 31.96 -13.65
C PRO A 4 31.12 31.90 -13.35
N THR A 5 30.31 32.23 -14.36
CA THR A 5 28.84 32.17 -14.31
C THR A 5 28.38 30.71 -14.16
N PRO A 6 27.47 30.39 -13.22
CA PRO A 6 27.00 29.02 -13.04
C PRO A 6 26.21 28.56 -14.26
N ASN A 7 26.70 27.49 -14.89
CA ASN A 7 26.15 26.91 -16.11
C ASN A 7 24.79 26.23 -15.82
N ARG A 8 23.69 26.92 -16.12
CA ARG A 8 22.29 26.51 -15.87
C ARG A 8 21.87 25.22 -16.61
N ALA A 9 22.67 24.75 -17.57
CA ALA A 9 22.35 23.59 -18.40
C ALA A 9 22.50 22.24 -17.68
N LEU A 10 23.27 22.18 -16.58
CA LEU A 10 23.52 20.93 -15.85
C LEU A 10 22.34 20.46 -14.98
N GLY A 11 21.29 21.29 -14.81
CA GLY A 11 20.12 20.96 -14.00
C GLY A 11 18.98 20.26 -14.75
N GLN A 12 18.93 20.35 -16.08
CA GLN A 12 17.79 19.82 -16.85
C GLN A 12 17.96 18.34 -17.25
N GLY A 13 19.20 17.86 -17.39
CA GLY A 13 19.46 16.45 -17.72
C GLY A 13 19.20 15.48 -16.55
N VAL A 14 19.35 15.95 -15.31
CA VAL A 14 19.19 15.11 -14.11
C VAL A 14 17.71 14.84 -13.81
N ALA A 15 16.83 15.80 -14.09
CA ALA A 15 15.39 15.64 -13.93
C ALA A 15 14.76 14.61 -14.90
N SER A 16 15.42 14.33 -16.03
CA SER A 16 14.95 13.33 -16.99
C SER A 16 15.33 11.89 -16.62
N LEU A 17 16.23 11.70 -15.64
CA LEU A 17 16.75 10.39 -15.22
C LEU A 17 16.19 9.90 -13.88
N ILE A 18 15.47 10.76 -13.16
CA ILE A 18 14.71 10.35 -11.98
C ILE A 18 13.31 10.01 -12.48
N PRO A 19 12.89 8.73 -12.52
CA PRO A 19 11.51 8.40 -12.78
C PRO A 19 10.68 9.19 -11.78
N ALA A 20 9.77 10.03 -12.27
CA ALA A 20 8.83 10.70 -11.41
C ALA A 20 8.19 9.63 -10.51
N PRO A 21 8.09 9.83 -9.18
CA PRO A 21 7.38 8.90 -8.34
C PRO A 21 6.00 8.73 -8.95
N ALA A 22 5.67 7.50 -9.36
CA ALA A 22 4.37 7.19 -9.94
C ALA A 22 3.30 7.80 -9.03
N GLU A 23 2.30 8.46 -9.62
CA GLU A 23 1.25 9.12 -8.85
C GLU A 23 0.79 8.18 -7.73
N PRO A 24 0.70 8.66 -6.48
CA PRO A 24 0.31 7.82 -5.37
C PRO A 24 -1.06 7.24 -5.69
N LEU A 25 -1.09 5.93 -5.96
CA LEU A 25 -2.31 5.19 -6.29
C LEU A 25 -3.43 5.63 -5.33
N SER A 26 -4.64 5.86 -5.84
CA SER A 26 -5.78 6.10 -4.96
C SER A 26 -5.92 4.94 -3.96
N ALA A 27 -6.48 5.19 -2.78
CA ALA A 27 -6.67 4.14 -1.77
C ALA A 27 -7.40 2.91 -2.35
N ALA A 28 -8.40 3.15 -3.20
CA ALA A 28 -9.12 2.10 -3.92
C ALA A 28 -8.25 1.32 -4.92
N ALA A 29 -7.35 1.99 -5.65
CA ALA A 29 -6.43 1.32 -6.57
C ALA A 29 -5.39 0.47 -5.82
N ARG A 30 -4.91 0.94 -4.65
CA ARG A 30 -4.02 0.16 -3.77
C ARG A 30 -4.73 -1.08 -3.23
N ALA A 31 -5.98 -0.93 -2.76
CA ALA A 31 -6.76 -2.04 -2.23
C ALA A 31 -6.99 -3.13 -3.30
N ARG A 32 -7.36 -2.74 -4.53
CA ARG A 32 -7.53 -3.69 -5.64
C ARG A 32 -6.22 -4.39 -6.03
N ALA A 33 -5.11 -3.66 -6.08
CA ALA A 33 -3.80 -4.24 -6.38
C ALA A 33 -3.34 -5.22 -5.29
N ALA A 34 -3.55 -4.88 -4.02
CA ALA A 34 -3.26 -5.76 -2.90
C ALA A 34 -4.12 -7.03 -2.93
N LEU A 35 -5.42 -6.90 -3.22
CA LEU A 35 -6.32 -8.06 -3.36
C LEU A 35 -5.88 -8.99 -4.50
N ALA A 36 -5.55 -8.44 -5.66
CA ALA A 36 -5.05 -9.23 -6.80
C ALA A 36 -3.72 -9.93 -6.47
N ALA A 37 -2.83 -9.27 -5.74
CA ALA A 37 -1.58 -9.86 -5.28
C ALA A 37 -1.83 -11.02 -4.31
N VAL A 38 -2.75 -10.86 -3.35
CA VAL A 38 -3.11 -11.91 -2.38
C VAL A 38 -3.74 -13.12 -3.07
N GLN A 39 -4.54 -12.92 -4.11
CA GLN A 39 -5.17 -14.02 -4.87
C GLN A 39 -4.18 -14.87 -5.66
N THR A 40 -3.00 -14.33 -6.01
CA THR A 40 -2.00 -15.01 -6.85
C THR A 40 -0.79 -15.49 -6.05
N ALA A 41 -0.63 -15.01 -4.82
CA ALA A 41 0.47 -15.38 -3.94
C ALA A 41 0.12 -16.64 -3.13
N SER A 42 1.06 -17.58 -3.08
CA SER A 42 1.01 -18.67 -2.10
C SER A 42 1.41 -18.09 -0.73
N ILE A 43 0.43 -17.56 0.01
CA ILE A 43 0.65 -16.94 1.31
C ILE A 43 0.64 -18.04 2.38
N PRO A 44 1.69 -18.15 3.22
CA PRO A 44 1.67 -19.09 4.34
C PRO A 44 0.49 -18.80 5.28
N ILE A 45 -0.20 -19.85 5.74
CA ILE A 45 -1.37 -19.73 6.64
C ILE A 45 -1.05 -18.86 7.86
N VAL A 46 0.16 -18.97 8.43
CA VAL A 46 0.62 -18.16 9.57
C VAL A 46 0.57 -16.65 9.28
N VAL A 47 0.81 -16.23 8.04
CA VAL A 47 0.71 -14.83 7.63
C VAL A 47 -0.74 -14.40 7.52
N LEU A 48 -1.63 -15.26 7.01
CA LEU A 48 -3.07 -14.98 6.94
C LEU A 48 -3.68 -14.86 8.35
N ASP A 49 -3.28 -15.73 9.28
CA ASP A 49 -3.68 -15.65 10.69
C ASP A 49 -3.20 -14.35 11.35
N GLY A 50 -1.96 -13.93 11.07
CA GLY A 50 -1.42 -12.66 11.56
C GLY A 50 -2.18 -11.44 11.03
N VAL A 51 -2.60 -11.46 9.76
CA VAL A 51 -3.42 -10.39 9.18
C VAL A 51 -4.82 -10.38 9.78
N ALA A 52 -5.44 -11.53 9.99
CA ALA A 52 -6.75 -11.64 10.65
C ALA A 52 -6.70 -11.07 12.07
N ALA A 53 -5.65 -11.37 12.85
CA ALA A 53 -5.47 -10.81 14.19
C ALA A 53 -5.37 -9.26 14.19
N LEU A 54 -4.67 -8.68 13.20
CA LEU A 54 -4.58 -7.22 13.06
C LEU A 54 -5.93 -6.58 12.68
N LEU A 55 -6.75 -7.26 11.89
CA LEU A 55 -8.10 -6.80 11.53
C LEU A 55 -9.08 -6.92 12.71
N GLU A 56 -8.96 -7.96 13.53
CA GLU A 56 -9.73 -8.11 14.78
C GLU A 56 -9.39 -7.01 15.80
N GLU A 57 -8.11 -6.65 15.90
CA GLU A 57 -7.66 -5.52 16.70
C GLU A 57 -8.21 -4.19 16.14
N LEU A 58 -8.21 -4.03 14.81
CA LEU A 58 -8.79 -2.84 14.16
C LEU A 58 -10.30 -2.73 14.44
N GLU A 59 -11.04 -3.84 14.40
CA GLU A 59 -12.47 -3.88 14.73
C GLU A 59 -12.74 -3.36 16.15
N HIS A 60 -11.88 -3.70 17.11
CA HIS A 60 -12.02 -3.29 18.51
C HIS A 60 -11.51 -1.87 18.79
N SER A 61 -10.54 -1.38 18.02
CA SER A 61 -9.86 -0.10 18.29
C SER A 61 -10.40 1.08 17.48
N THR A 62 -11.14 0.83 16.38
CA THR A 62 -11.69 1.90 15.54
C THR A 62 -13.01 2.44 16.09
N GLU A 63 -13.16 3.77 16.08
CA GLU A 63 -14.44 4.45 16.37
C GLU A 63 -15.33 4.58 15.12
N ASP A 64 -14.73 4.45 13.93
CA ASP A 64 -15.42 4.54 12.64
C ASP A 64 -16.13 3.23 12.29
N GLU A 65 -17.46 3.29 12.13
CA GLU A 65 -18.31 2.13 11.84
C GLU A 65 -18.03 1.53 10.45
N GLU A 66 -17.76 2.35 9.43
CA GLU A 66 -17.48 1.86 8.08
C GLU A 66 -16.15 1.09 8.07
N ILE A 67 -15.16 1.57 8.81
CA ILE A 67 -13.87 0.88 8.99
C ILE A 67 -14.06 -0.43 9.78
N ARG A 68 -14.92 -0.42 10.80
CA ARG A 68 -15.22 -1.61 11.62
C ARG A 68 -15.87 -2.71 10.78
N ASP A 69 -16.90 -2.37 10.01
CA ASP A 69 -17.60 -3.31 9.13
C ASP A 69 -16.65 -3.87 8.05
N ALA A 70 -15.82 -3.01 7.45
CA ALA A 70 -14.84 -3.46 6.46
C ALA A 70 -13.78 -4.40 7.07
N ALA A 71 -13.32 -4.14 8.30
CA ALA A 71 -12.38 -5.00 9.00
C ALA A 71 -13.01 -6.37 9.30
N ARG A 72 -14.27 -6.39 9.75
CA ARG A 72 -15.02 -7.61 10.05
C ARG A 72 -15.23 -8.48 8.81
N ASP A 73 -15.62 -7.89 7.68
CA ASP A 73 -15.79 -8.59 6.41
C ASP A 73 -14.46 -9.19 5.92
N ALA A 74 -13.37 -8.43 6.03
CA ALA A 74 -12.03 -8.89 5.65
C ALA A 74 -11.56 -10.05 6.54
N THR A 75 -11.77 -9.99 7.86
CA THR A 75 -11.45 -11.09 8.78
C THR A 75 -12.23 -12.36 8.43
N ALA A 76 -13.54 -12.24 8.17
CA ALA A 76 -14.39 -13.37 7.79
C ALA A 76 -13.92 -14.04 6.49
N TYR A 77 -13.52 -13.23 5.50
CA TYR A 77 -12.96 -13.73 4.25
C TYR A 77 -11.64 -14.50 4.48
N LEU A 78 -10.71 -13.94 5.26
CA LEU A 78 -9.41 -14.57 5.51
C LEU A 78 -9.54 -15.90 6.27
N ARG A 79 -10.41 -15.95 7.29
CA ARG A 79 -10.67 -17.19 8.03
C ARG A 79 -11.27 -18.29 7.16
N ARG A 80 -12.11 -17.94 6.19
CA ARG A 80 -12.66 -18.88 5.19
C ARG A 80 -11.61 -19.33 4.16
N ALA A 81 -10.65 -18.48 3.83
CA ALA A 81 -9.56 -18.83 2.92
C ALA A 81 -8.47 -19.69 3.58
N ALA A 82 -8.33 -19.60 4.91
CA ALA A 82 -7.39 -20.39 5.70
C ALA A 82 -7.93 -21.77 6.14
N SER A 83 -9.24 -22.00 6.03
CA SER A 83 -9.93 -23.27 6.32
C SER A 83 -10.00 -24.20 5.11
#